data_AF-A0A5S9VP74-F1
#
_entry.id   AF-A0A5S9VP74-F1
#
_cell.length_a   1.000
_cell.length_b   1.000
_cell.length_c   1.000
_cell.angle_alpha   90.00
_cell.angle_beta   90.00
_cell.angle_gamma   90.00
#
_symmetry.space_group_name_H-M   'P 1'
#
loop_
_entity.id
_entity.type
_entity.pdbx_description
1 polymer ?
#
loop_
_entity_poly.entity_id
_entity_poly.type
_entity_poly.pdbx_seq_one_letter_code
_entity_poly.pdbx_strand_id
1 'polypeptide(L)'
;MKFMKYFEGKWKIEPLYVDSERLCKDREPKSREEYKRCSSGEGKVASKVTMDQYFQPYFLLNLPPLSWYIRGITIKTTKNLLILIQNASIMFRDA
;
A
#
# COMPACT_ATOMS: atom_id res chain seq x y z
N MET A 1 2.04 -25.07 -11.79
CA MET A 1 2.53 -25.61 -10.51
C MET A 1 2.35 -24.54 -9.44
N LYS A 2 1.61 -24.80 -8.35
CA LYS A 2 1.45 -23.82 -7.24
C LYS A 2 2.52 -24.12 -6.18
N PHE A 3 3.36 -23.13 -5.86
CA PHE A 3 4.40 -23.25 -4.82
C PHE A 3 3.91 -22.88 -3.42
N MET A 4 2.74 -22.25 -3.34
CA MET A 4 2.10 -21.79 -2.11
C MET A 4 0.75 -22.48 -1.93
N LYS A 5 0.48 -22.93 -0.71
CA LYS A 5 -0.84 -23.41 -0.27
C LYS A 5 -1.82 -22.23 -0.12
N TYR A 6 -1.37 -21.16 0.53
CA TYR A 6 -2.09 -19.89 0.65
C TYR A 6 -1.20 -18.77 0.15
N PHE A 7 -1.76 -17.86 -0.63
CA PHE A 7 -1.12 -16.61 -1.03
C PHE A 7 -2.22 -15.59 -1.30
N GLU A 8 -2.66 -14.94 -0.25
CA GLU A 8 -3.81 -14.05 -0.23
C GLU A 8 -3.36 -12.67 0.25
N GLY A 9 -3.92 -11.62 -0.36
CA GLY A 9 -3.64 -10.24 0.00
C GLY A 9 -4.93 -9.49 0.22
N LYS A 10 -5.07 -8.85 1.39
CA LYS A 10 -6.14 -7.89 1.66
C LYS A 10 -5.56 -6.49 1.57
N TRP A 11 -6.22 -5.65 0.78
CA TRP A 11 -5.80 -4.28 0.55
C TRP A 11 -6.86 -3.35 1.12
N LYS A 12 -6.41 -2.38 1.92
CA LYS A 12 -7.23 -1.27 2.41
C LYS A 12 -6.65 0.01 1.85
N ILE A 13 -7.44 0.75 1.07
CA ILE A 13 -7.04 2.00 0.45
C ILE A 13 -7.87 3.11 1.06
N GLU A 14 -7.21 4.09 1.66
CA GLU A 14 -7.84 5.23 2.32
C GLU A 14 -7.31 6.54 1.71
N PRO A 15 -8.15 7.56 1.53
CA PRO A 15 -7.68 8.86 1.08
C PRO A 15 -6.79 9.49 2.15
N LEU A 16 -5.72 10.14 1.72
CA LEU A 16 -4.82 10.92 2.57
C LEU A 16 -4.81 12.37 2.07
N TYR A 17 -5.32 13.28 2.89
CA TYR A 17 -5.42 14.70 2.55
C TYR A 17 -4.14 15.43 2.92
N VAL A 18 -3.19 15.48 1.98
CA VAL A 18 -1.79 15.86 2.21
C VAL A 18 -1.64 17.30 2.73
N ASP A 19 -2.44 18.22 2.21
CA ASP A 19 -2.35 19.65 2.54
C ASP A 19 -3.41 20.10 3.57
N SER A 20 -4.06 19.15 4.27
CA SER A 20 -5.17 19.45 5.17
C SER A 20 -4.80 20.38 6.32
N GLU A 21 -3.65 20.18 6.96
CA GLU A 21 -3.18 21.06 8.05
C GLU A 21 -3.05 22.52 7.57
N ARG A 22 -2.36 22.74 6.45
CA ARG A 22 -2.10 24.08 5.90
C ARG A 22 -3.35 24.73 5.30
N LEU A 23 -4.14 23.99 4.52
CA LEU A 23 -5.24 24.55 3.73
C LEU A 23 -6.58 24.53 4.47
N CYS A 24 -6.76 23.63 5.43
CA CYS A 24 -8.03 23.45 6.13
C CYS A 24 -7.96 23.85 7.61
N LYS A 25 -6.97 24.66 8.00
CA LYS A 25 -6.80 25.21 9.37
C LYS A 25 -6.79 24.12 10.43
N ASP A 26 -5.93 23.11 10.24
CA ASP A 26 -5.80 21.94 11.12
C ASP A 26 -7.07 21.08 11.29
N ARG A 27 -8.08 21.30 10.44
CA ARG A 27 -9.30 20.47 10.42
C ARG A 27 -9.09 19.25 9.54
N GLU A 28 -9.25 18.07 10.12
CA GLU A 28 -9.19 16.82 9.37
C GLU A 28 -10.49 16.63 8.54
N PRO A 29 -10.41 16.62 7.19
CA PRO A 29 -11.58 16.48 6.33
C PRO A 29 -12.12 15.05 6.42
N LYS A 30 -13.45 14.89 6.54
CA LYS A 30 -14.10 13.58 6.61
C LYS A 30 -14.48 13.02 5.24
N SER A 31 -14.51 13.89 4.21
CA SER A 31 -14.85 13.51 2.85
C SER A 31 -14.05 14.32 1.83
N ARG A 32 -14.05 13.83 0.58
CA ARG A 32 -13.34 14.49 -0.52
C ARG A 32 -13.98 15.82 -0.89
N GLU A 33 -15.29 15.94 -0.75
CA GLU A 33 -16.06 17.16 -1.00
C GLU A 33 -15.73 18.22 0.05
N GLU A 34 -15.68 17.82 1.32
CA GLU A 34 -15.26 18.70 2.41
C GLU A 34 -13.82 19.18 2.20
N TYR A 35 -12.92 18.27 1.83
CA TYR A 35 -11.54 18.63 1.52
C TYR A 35 -11.44 19.60 0.35
N LYS A 36 -12.19 19.36 -0.74
CA LYS A 36 -12.22 20.27 -1.89
C LYS A 36 -12.70 21.67 -1.50
N ARG A 37 -13.70 21.76 -0.63
CA ARG A 37 -14.24 23.04 -0.15
C ARG A 37 -13.23 23.79 0.73
N CYS A 38 -12.59 23.11 1.69
CA CYS A 38 -11.64 23.79 2.58
C CYS A 38 -10.31 24.12 1.90
N SER A 39 -9.86 23.29 0.95
CA SER A 39 -8.64 23.53 0.19
C SER A 39 -8.80 24.43 -1.04
N SER A 40 -9.98 25.04 -1.23
CA SER A 40 -10.32 25.83 -2.43
C SER A 40 -10.09 25.08 -3.76
N GLY A 41 -10.05 23.75 -3.73
CA GLY A 41 -9.75 22.90 -4.87
C GLY A 41 -8.26 22.69 -5.18
N GLU A 42 -7.34 23.32 -4.45
CA GLU A 42 -5.89 23.22 -4.69
C GLU A 42 -5.21 22.09 -3.89
N GLY A 43 -5.91 21.52 -2.91
CA GLY A 43 -5.35 20.51 -2.02
C GLY A 43 -5.06 19.18 -2.72
N LYS A 44 -3.87 18.62 -2.47
CA LYS A 44 -3.48 17.31 -3.03
C LYS A 44 -4.10 16.17 -2.22
N VAL A 45 -4.53 15.12 -2.93
CA VAL A 45 -5.04 13.89 -2.33
C VAL A 45 -4.08 12.76 -2.68
N ALA A 46 -3.53 12.11 -1.67
CA ALA A 46 -2.79 10.87 -1.81
C ALA A 46 -3.67 9.68 -1.41
N SER A 47 -3.18 8.47 -1.64
CA SER A 47 -3.83 7.25 -1.18
C SER A 47 -2.91 6.52 -0.21
N LYS A 48 -3.38 6.33 1.02
CA LYS A 48 -2.73 5.46 2.00
C LYS A 48 -3.19 4.03 1.75
N VAL A 49 -2.25 3.19 1.34
CA VAL A 49 -2.50 1.77 1.06
C VAL A 49 -1.93 0.94 2.20
N THR A 50 -2.80 0.17 2.86
CA THR A 50 -2.40 -0.83 3.86
C THR A 50 -2.64 -2.21 3.25
N MET A 51 -1.61 -3.07 3.24
CA MET A 51 -1.66 -4.39 2.64
C MET A 51 -1.34 -5.44 3.71
N ASP A 52 -2.30 -6.33 3.96
CA ASP A 52 -2.12 -7.53 4.76
C ASP A 52 -1.94 -8.72 3.83
N GLN A 53 -0.74 -9.31 3.81
CA GLN A 53 -0.43 -10.46 2.96
C GLN A 53 -0.30 -11.72 3.80
N TYR A 54 -1.19 -12.68 3.58
CA TYR A 54 -1.15 -14.01 4.19
C TYR A 54 -0.59 -15.01 3.18
N PHE A 55 0.48 -15.70 3.56
CA PHE A 55 1.08 -16.70 2.69
C PHE A 55 1.61 -17.91 3.45
N GLN A 56 1.48 -19.08 2.84
CA GLN A 56 1.94 -20.34 3.38
C GLN A 56 2.49 -21.22 2.24
N PRO A 57 3.77 -21.60 2.28
CA PRO A 57 4.33 -22.60 1.36
C PRO A 57 3.63 -23.97 1.50
N TYR A 58 3.69 -24.79 0.45
CA TYR A 58 3.24 -26.20 0.57
C TYR A 58 4.08 -26.98 1.58
N PHE A 59 3.54 -28.10 2.09
CA PHE A 59 4.08 -28.84 3.24
C PHE A 59 5.61 -29.01 3.22
N LEU A 60 6.17 -29.57 2.14
CA LEU A 60 7.61 -29.81 2.01
C LEU A 60 8.46 -28.53 2.04
N LEU A 61 7.89 -27.40 1.62
CA LEU A 61 8.54 -26.08 1.59
C LEU A 61 8.30 -25.26 2.87
N ASN A 62 7.37 -25.69 3.74
CA ASN A 62 7.01 -24.99 4.97
C ASN A 62 7.82 -25.46 6.19
N LEU A 63 8.74 -26.41 6.01
CA LEU A 63 9.66 -26.87 7.05
C LEU A 63 10.91 -25.99 7.16
N PRO A 64 11.40 -25.66 8.36
CA PRO A 64 12.70 -25.01 8.54
C PRO A 64 13.85 -25.89 8.04
N PRO A 65 14.97 -25.32 7.53
CA PRO A 65 15.24 -23.89 7.37
C PRO A 65 14.67 -23.28 6.07
N LEU A 66 14.20 -24.13 5.14
CA LEU A 66 13.75 -23.72 3.82
C LEU A 66 12.57 -22.73 3.87
N SER A 67 11.65 -22.94 4.83
CA SER A 67 10.51 -22.03 5.02
C SER A 67 10.90 -20.63 5.45
N TRP A 68 11.98 -20.47 6.23
CA TRP A 68 12.50 -19.15 6.61
C TRP A 68 13.08 -18.41 5.42
N TYR A 69 13.83 -19.13 4.57
CA TYR A 69 14.39 -18.57 3.35
C TYR A 69 13.29 -18.10 2.39
N ILE A 70 12.29 -18.96 2.14
CA ILE A 70 11.15 -18.62 1.27
C ILE A 70 10.39 -17.42 1.84
N ARG A 71 10.09 -17.42 3.14
CA ARG A 71 9.42 -16.27 3.80
C ARG A 71 10.22 -14.99 3.67
N GLY A 72 11.53 -15.04 3.89
CA GLY A 72 12.42 -13.88 3.76
C GLY A 72 12.40 -13.29 2.34
N ILE A 73 12.50 -14.15 1.32
CA ILE A 73 12.40 -13.73 -0.08
C ILE A 73 11.03 -13.16 -0.39
N THR A 74 9.94 -13.84 0.00
CA THR A 74 8.58 -13.37 -0.27
C THR A 74 8.36 -11.98 0.31
N ILE A 75 8.73 -11.75 1.57
CA ILE A 75 8.60 -10.43 2.23
C ILE A 75 9.44 -9.37 1.50
N LYS A 76 10.69 -9.68 1.16
CA LYS A 76 11.59 -8.75 0.46
C LYS A 76 11.04 -8.37 -0.91
N THR A 77 10.62 -9.36 -1.70
CA THR A 77 10.07 -9.15 -3.04
C THR A 77 8.79 -8.33 -2.98
N THR A 78 7.86 -8.65 -2.07
CA THR A 78 6.62 -7.88 -1.91
C THR A 78 6.91 -6.42 -1.56
N LYS A 79 7.85 -6.14 -0.64
CA LYS A 79 8.24 -4.75 -0.31
C LYS A 79 8.83 -4.02 -1.52
N ASN A 80 9.72 -4.66 -2.27
CA ASN A 80 10.30 -4.07 -3.48
C ASN A 80 9.23 -3.76 -4.53
N LEU A 81 8.25 -4.64 -4.69
CA LEU A 81 7.14 -4.45 -5.62
C LEU A 81 6.26 -3.26 -5.22
N LEU A 82 6.00 -3.07 -3.92
CA LEU A 82 5.28 -1.89 -3.43
C LEU A 82 6.02 -0.58 -3.74
N ILE A 83 7.34 -0.55 -3.54
CA ILE A 83 8.17 0.62 -3.88
C ILE A 83 8.14 0.87 -5.39
N LEU A 84 8.19 -0.18 -6.20
CA LEU A 84 8.14 -0.06 -7.67
C LEU A 84 6.80 0.53 -8.12
N ILE A 85 5.68 0.06 -7.56
CA ILE A 85 4.35 0.63 -7.83
C ILE A 85 4.28 2.10 -7.42
N GLN A 86 4.83 2.46 -6.26
CA GLN A 86 4.87 3.84 -5.80
C GLN A 86 5.68 4.72 -6.77
N ASN A 87 6.86 4.28 -7.18
CA ASN A 87 7.70 5.02 -8.13
C ASN A 87 7.02 5.16 -9.50
N ALA A 88 6.40 4.08 -10.00
CA ALA A 88 5.65 4.13 -11.24
C ALA A 88 4.48 5.14 -11.16
N SER A 89 3.77 5.18 -10.03
CA SER A 89 2.67 6.13 -9.82
C SER A 89 3.12 7.59 -9.83
N ILE A 90 4.34 7.87 -9.34
CA ILE A 90 4.96 9.19 -9.39
C ILE A 90 5.32 9.52 -10.85
N MET A 91 5.96 8.59 -11.57
CA MET A 91 6.32 8.81 -12.98
C MET A 91 5.09 9.09 -13.85
N PHE A 92 3.98 8.35 -13.68
CA PHE A 92 2.75 8.58 -14.44
C PHE A 92 2.06 9.90 -14.11
N ARG A 93 2.28 10.46 -12.91
CA ARG A 93 1.74 11.76 -12.54
C ARG A 93 2.53 12.91 -13.17
N ASP A 94 3.83 12.71 -13.35
CA ASP A 94 4.76 13.75 -13.81
C ASP A 94 4.98 13.70 -15.35
N ALA A 95 4.38 12.71 -16.05
CA ALA A 95 4.38 12.54 -17.51
C ALA A 95 3.18 13.22 -18.17
#